data_AF-A0A0J8U0R7-F1
#
_entry.id   AF-A0A0J8U0R7-F1
#
_cell.length_a   1.000
_cell.length_b   1.000
_cell.length_c   1.000
_cell.angle_alpha   90.00
_cell.angle_beta   90.00
_cell.angle_gamma   90.00
#
_symmetry.space_group_name_H-M   'P 1'
#
loop_
_entity.id
_entity.type
_entity.pdbx_description
1 polymer ?
#
loop_
_entity_poly.entity_id
_entity_poly.type
_entity_poly.pdbx_seq_one_letter_code
_entity_poly.pdbx_strand_id
1 'polypeptide(L)'
;MGGGGFFLPGIADEWKSLRAPACEKVDAVIPIPSTKKEEYEEEAYFFSGTQYIRVRYTPGTPKEEVVFGPTKITNEWKILRDAGFDTMDAFIPNSNSNTDVEVYGFRGTKYVRFRFTPGTPKEEVIFGPAGISENWATLCEL
;
A
#
# COMPACT_ATOMS: atom_id res chain seq x y z
N MET A 1 -0.60 41.70 15.62
CA MET A 1 -1.15 40.70 14.68
C MET A 1 0.02 40.01 14.00
N GLY A 2 0.27 38.76 14.33
CA GLY A 2 1.28 37.92 13.69
C GLY A 2 0.78 36.49 13.80
N GLY A 3 -0.03 36.08 12.82
CA GLY A 3 -0.54 34.73 12.75
C GLY A 3 0.63 33.78 12.49
N GLY A 4 1.11 33.12 13.53
CA GLY A 4 2.02 32.00 13.41
C GLY A 4 1.27 30.85 12.75
N GLY A 5 1.33 30.79 11.42
CA GLY A 5 0.87 29.64 10.67
C GLY A 5 1.69 28.44 11.12
N PHE A 6 1.03 27.43 11.69
CA PHE A 6 1.60 26.11 11.85
C PHE A 6 1.95 25.60 10.46
N PHE A 7 3.24 25.59 10.12
CA PHE A 7 3.74 24.90 8.95
C PHE A 7 3.68 23.41 9.28
N LEU A 8 2.68 22.70 8.75
CA LEU A 8 2.71 21.25 8.75
C LEU A 8 3.76 20.84 7.72
N PRO A 9 4.86 20.19 8.14
CA PRO A 9 5.85 19.70 7.20
C PRO A 9 5.18 18.77 6.18
N GLY A 10 5.57 18.90 4.91
CA GLY A 10 5.08 18.03 3.87
C GLY A 10 5.49 16.58 4.14
N ILE A 11 4.79 15.60 3.57
CA ILE A 11 5.13 14.19 3.79
C ILE A 11 6.60 13.89 3.45
N ALA A 12 7.17 14.59 2.46
CA ALA A 12 8.56 14.45 2.02
C ALA A 12 9.60 15.16 2.94
N ASP A 13 9.15 16.03 3.84
CA ASP A 13 9.99 16.66 4.87
C ASP A 13 10.22 15.68 6.03
N GLU A 14 9.18 14.91 6.39
CA GLU A 14 9.21 13.89 7.44
C GLU A 14 9.72 12.54 6.92
N TRP A 15 9.37 12.16 5.69
CA TRP A 15 9.72 10.91 5.03
C TRP A 15 10.63 11.20 3.83
N LYS A 16 11.93 11.30 4.12
CA LYS A 16 12.99 11.62 3.17
C LYS A 16 13.06 10.62 2.00
N SER A 17 12.66 9.38 2.20
CA SER A 17 12.60 8.30 1.20
C SER A 17 11.51 8.56 0.15
N LEU A 18 10.46 9.30 0.52
CA LEU A 18 9.38 9.73 -0.35
C LEU A 18 9.76 10.95 -1.22
N ARG A 19 11.00 11.44 -1.15
CA ARG A 19 11.52 12.51 -2.05
C ARG A 19 11.87 12.06 -3.46
N ALA A 20 11.66 10.79 -3.81
CA ALA A 20 11.69 10.41 -5.21
C ALA A 20 10.67 11.26 -5.98
N PRO A 21 10.97 11.79 -7.19
CA PRO A 21 10.04 12.61 -7.97
C PRO A 21 8.71 11.92 -8.33
N ALA A 22 8.54 10.65 -7.94
CA ALA A 22 7.31 9.87 -8.07
C ALA A 22 6.38 9.91 -6.83
N CYS A 23 6.80 10.44 -5.67
CA CYS A 23 6.03 10.40 -4.41
C CYS A 23 5.73 11.80 -3.84
N GLU A 24 5.17 12.72 -4.63
CA GLU A 24 4.61 13.97 -4.07
C GLU A 24 3.35 13.70 -3.21
N LYS A 25 2.70 12.56 -3.46
CA LYS A 25 1.49 12.09 -2.78
C LYS A 25 1.61 10.60 -2.52
N VAL A 26 1.01 10.11 -1.44
CA VAL A 26 0.74 8.68 -1.24
C VAL A 26 -0.75 8.45 -1.47
N ASP A 27 -1.08 7.53 -2.37
CA ASP A 27 -2.47 7.18 -2.69
C ASP A 27 -2.99 6.06 -1.79
N ALA A 28 -2.17 5.02 -1.58
CA ALA A 28 -2.54 3.86 -0.77
C ALA A 28 -1.31 3.24 -0.09
N VAL A 29 -1.53 2.50 0.99
CA VAL A 29 -0.48 1.83 1.76
C VAL A 29 -0.92 0.43 2.16
N ILE A 30 0.01 -0.54 2.09
CA ILE A 30 -0.13 -1.84 2.74
C ILE A 30 0.89 -1.91 3.88
N PRO A 31 0.51 -1.69 5.15
CA PRO A 31 1.39 -1.93 6.27
C PRO A 31 1.61 -3.43 6.45
N ILE A 32 2.85 -3.84 6.73
CA ILE A 32 3.15 -5.22 7.11
C ILE A 32 3.07 -5.31 8.64
N PRO A 33 2.15 -6.13 9.19
CA PRO A 33 2.02 -6.25 10.64
C PRO A 33 3.35 -6.67 11.27
N SER A 34 3.73 -6.07 12.40
CA SER A 34 4.96 -6.43 13.12
C SER A 34 4.95 -7.85 13.69
N THR A 35 3.80 -8.54 13.68
CA THR A 35 3.68 -9.96 14.07
C THR A 35 4.17 -10.93 12.99
N LYS A 36 4.66 -10.42 11.86
CA LYS A 36 5.29 -11.20 10.80
C LYS A 36 6.74 -11.53 11.16
N LYS A 37 7.40 -12.39 10.37
CA LYS A 37 8.82 -12.73 10.54
C LYS A 37 9.67 -11.46 10.76
N GLU A 38 10.66 -11.55 11.64
CA GLU A 38 11.64 -10.48 11.95
C GLU A 38 12.22 -9.82 10.69
N GLU A 39 12.39 -10.57 9.59
CA GLU A 39 12.89 -10.07 8.31
C GLU A 39 12.05 -8.94 7.67
N TYR A 40 10.75 -8.86 7.99
CA TYR A 40 9.82 -7.85 7.46
C TYR A 40 9.14 -7.04 8.57
N GLU A 41 9.71 -7.06 9.78
CA GLU A 41 9.26 -6.17 10.85
C GLU A 41 9.38 -4.71 10.40
N GLU A 42 8.34 -3.94 10.68
CA GLU A 42 8.28 -2.50 10.41
C GLU A 42 8.50 -2.13 8.93
N GLU A 43 8.04 -2.98 8.01
CA GLU A 43 7.97 -2.67 6.57
C GLU A 43 6.56 -2.25 6.13
N ALA A 44 6.48 -1.43 5.09
CA ALA A 44 5.23 -1.09 4.42
C ALA A 44 5.45 -0.87 2.91
N TYR A 45 4.40 -1.11 2.15
CA TYR A 45 4.35 -0.80 0.72
C TYR A 45 3.59 0.50 0.53
N PHE A 46 4.21 1.50 -0.09
CA PHE A 46 3.62 2.80 -0.38
C PHE A 46 3.39 2.93 -1.88
N PHE A 47 2.16 3.30 -2.26
CA PHE A 47 1.72 3.39 -3.64
C PHE A 47 1.45 4.86 -4.00
N SER A 48 1.92 5.28 -5.18
CA SER A 48 1.70 6.60 -5.74
C SER A 48 1.58 6.54 -7.26
N GLY A 49 0.43 6.95 -7.78
CA GLY A 49 0.05 6.79 -9.18
C GLY A 49 0.22 5.35 -9.62
N THR A 50 1.07 5.14 -10.62
CA THR A 50 1.34 3.81 -11.20
C THR A 50 2.53 3.09 -10.60
N GLN A 51 3.14 3.65 -9.55
CA GLN A 51 4.36 3.17 -8.93
C GLN A 51 4.17 2.81 -7.47
N TYR A 52 5.09 2.01 -6.94
CA TYR A 52 5.19 1.77 -5.52
C TYR A 52 6.64 1.62 -5.07
N ILE A 53 6.85 1.81 -3.79
CA ILE A 53 8.09 1.47 -3.07
C ILE A 53 7.75 0.59 -1.87
N ARG A 54 8.75 -0.17 -1.42
CA ARG A 54 8.71 -0.83 -0.11
C ARG A 54 9.74 -0.17 0.79
N VAL A 55 9.31 0.20 1.97
CA VAL A 55 10.10 0.95 2.94
C VAL A 55 10.12 0.19 4.24
N ARG A 56 11.29 0.09 4.85
CA ARG A 56 11.46 -0.26 6.27
C ARG A 56 11.54 1.04 7.05
N TYR A 57 10.81 1.15 8.15
CA TYR A 57 10.74 2.36 8.96
C TYR A 57 10.74 2.01 10.45
N THR A 58 11.11 2.95 11.31
CA THR A 58 11.02 2.74 12.76
C THR A 58 9.91 3.63 13.34
N PRO A 59 8.81 3.03 13.86
CA PRO A 59 7.69 3.78 14.42
C PRO A 59 8.12 4.83 15.45
N GLY A 60 7.55 6.03 15.36
CA GLY A 60 7.85 7.13 16.27
C GLY A 60 9.18 7.84 16.00
N THR A 61 9.88 7.52 14.91
CA THR A 61 11.12 8.19 14.50
C THR A 61 11.10 8.51 12.99
N PRO A 62 11.92 9.46 12.52
CA PRO A 62 12.08 9.73 11.09
C PRO A 62 13.06 8.76 10.40
N LYS A 63 13.40 7.63 11.04
CA LYS A 63 14.33 6.64 10.45
C LYS A 63 13.56 5.73 9.51
N GLU A 64 14.02 5.68 8.27
CA GLU A 64 13.44 4.85 7.22
C GLU A 64 14.47 4.55 6.11
N GLU A 65 14.21 3.49 5.36
CA GLU A 65 15.03 3.02 4.26
C GLU A 65 14.14 2.41 3.16
N VAL A 66 14.36 2.83 1.90
CA VAL A 66 13.76 2.15 0.76
C VAL A 66 14.45 0.80 0.57
N VAL A 67 13.74 -0.29 0.81
CA VAL A 67 14.25 -1.65 0.62
C VAL A 67 13.93 -2.21 -0.78
N PHE A 68 12.98 -1.60 -1.50
CA PHE A 68 12.66 -1.97 -2.87
C PHE A 68 11.92 -0.85 -3.62
N GLY A 69 12.14 -0.75 -4.94
CA GLY A 69 11.53 0.26 -5.81
C GLY A 69 12.35 1.57 -5.90
N PRO A 70 11.79 2.64 -6.50
CA PRO A 70 10.46 2.71 -7.11
C PRO A 70 10.35 1.85 -8.37
N THR A 71 9.19 1.22 -8.57
CA THR A 71 8.88 0.45 -9.78
C THR A 71 7.38 0.49 -10.07
N LYS A 72 7.00 0.10 -11.29
CA LYS A 72 5.59 0.05 -11.69
C LYS A 72 4.85 -1.04 -10.93
N ILE A 73 3.64 -0.74 -10.48
CA ILE A 73 2.75 -1.71 -9.82
C ILE A 73 2.58 -2.94 -10.71
N THR A 74 2.31 -2.73 -12.00
CA THR A 74 2.02 -3.80 -12.96
C THR A 74 3.24 -4.64 -13.34
N ASN A 75 4.46 -4.23 -13.02
CA ASN A 75 5.64 -5.07 -13.23
C ASN A 75 5.74 -6.17 -12.17
N GLU A 76 5.49 -5.82 -10.91
CA GLU A 76 5.75 -6.71 -9.77
C GLU A 76 4.49 -7.40 -9.23
N TRP A 77 3.33 -6.74 -9.30
CA TRP A 77 2.07 -7.26 -8.81
C TRP A 77 1.27 -7.85 -9.97
N LYS A 78 1.43 -9.15 -10.25
CA LYS A 78 0.74 -9.77 -11.39
C LYS A 78 -0.76 -9.78 -11.15
N ILE A 79 -1.20 -10.02 -9.92
CA ILE A 79 -2.62 -10.01 -9.58
C ILE A 79 -3.27 -8.65 -9.88
N LEU A 80 -2.60 -7.55 -9.53
CA LEU A 80 -3.13 -6.21 -9.78
C LEU A 80 -3.13 -5.90 -11.28
N ARG A 81 -2.05 -6.27 -12.00
CA ARG A 81 -1.99 -6.12 -13.46
C ARG A 81 -3.10 -6.90 -14.16
N ASP A 82 -3.29 -8.16 -13.78
CA ASP A 82 -4.24 -9.06 -14.42
C ASP A 82 -5.70 -8.67 -14.08
N ALA A 83 -5.91 -7.99 -12.93
CA ALA A 83 -7.16 -7.32 -12.60
C ALA A 83 -7.40 -6.00 -13.37
N GLY A 84 -6.40 -5.53 -14.12
CA GLY A 84 -6.43 -4.25 -14.84
C GLY A 84 -6.22 -3.03 -13.94
N PHE A 85 -5.63 -3.21 -12.75
CA PHE A 85 -5.38 -2.16 -11.78
C PHE A 85 -3.94 -1.66 -11.93
N ASP A 86 -3.79 -0.48 -12.53
CA ASP A 86 -2.51 0.20 -12.72
C ASP A 86 -2.21 1.25 -11.64
N THR A 87 -3.24 1.68 -10.90
CA THR A 87 -3.17 2.51 -9.69
C THR A 87 -4.08 1.92 -8.61
N MET A 88 -3.96 2.37 -7.37
CA MET A 88 -4.73 1.85 -6.23
C MET A 88 -5.37 3.00 -5.44
N ASP A 89 -6.64 2.85 -5.09
CA ASP A 89 -7.36 3.88 -4.34
C ASP A 89 -7.34 3.60 -2.83
N ALA A 90 -7.35 2.32 -2.44
CA ALA A 90 -7.24 1.91 -1.05
C ALA A 90 -6.85 0.44 -0.92
N PHE A 91 -6.35 0.08 0.27
CA PHE A 91 -6.16 -1.29 0.70
C PHE A 91 -6.76 -1.51 2.09
N ILE A 92 -7.36 -2.68 2.30
CA ILE A 92 -7.73 -3.18 3.63
C ILE A 92 -6.93 -4.45 3.89
N PRO A 93 -5.88 -4.39 4.74
CA PRO A 93 -5.15 -5.57 5.18
C PRO A 93 -6.05 -6.43 6.07
N ASN A 94 -6.10 -7.73 5.78
CA ASN A 94 -6.79 -8.74 6.56
C ASN A 94 -5.84 -9.93 6.77
N SER A 95 -4.90 -9.80 7.71
CA SER A 95 -3.86 -10.79 7.91
C SER A 95 -4.11 -11.62 9.17
N ASN A 96 -4.44 -12.91 8.99
CA ASN A 96 -4.52 -13.92 10.07
C ASN A 96 -3.37 -14.94 10.03
N SER A 97 -2.43 -14.79 9.10
CA SER A 97 -1.24 -15.66 8.95
C SER A 97 0.00 -15.00 9.56
N ASN A 98 1.04 -15.77 9.88
CA ASN A 98 2.35 -15.25 10.32
C ASN A 98 3.32 -14.98 9.17
N THR A 99 3.04 -15.49 7.96
CA THR A 99 3.93 -15.34 6.79
C THR A 99 3.31 -14.52 5.67
N ASP A 100 2.01 -14.69 5.45
CA ASP A 100 1.34 -14.20 4.25
C ASP A 100 0.36 -13.10 4.63
N VAL A 101 0.33 -12.01 3.86
CA VAL A 101 -0.60 -10.89 4.06
C VAL A 101 -1.73 -11.07 3.08
N GLU A 102 -2.95 -11.17 3.60
CA GLU A 102 -4.15 -11.09 2.78
C GLU A 102 -4.68 -9.66 2.79
N VAL A 103 -5.13 -9.19 1.63
CA VAL A 103 -5.49 -7.80 1.39
C VAL A 103 -6.69 -7.73 0.45
N TYR A 104 -7.59 -6.78 0.72
CA TYR A 104 -8.57 -6.29 -0.24
C TYR A 104 -8.02 -5.02 -0.88
N GLY A 105 -7.74 -5.05 -2.18
CA GLY A 105 -7.30 -3.89 -2.96
C GLY A 105 -8.43 -3.31 -3.78
N PHE A 106 -8.66 -2.00 -3.65
CA PHE A 106 -9.76 -1.28 -4.28
C PHE A 106 -9.26 -0.36 -5.39
N ARG A 107 -9.99 -0.36 -6.50
CA ARG A 107 -9.74 0.51 -7.64
C ARG A 107 -11.04 0.83 -8.38
N GLY A 108 -11.41 2.10 -8.42
CA GLY A 108 -12.66 2.58 -8.99
C GLY A 108 -13.86 1.89 -8.33
N THR A 109 -14.68 1.24 -9.15
CA THR A 109 -15.87 0.50 -8.69
C THR A 109 -15.60 -0.98 -8.42
N LYS A 110 -14.34 -1.41 -8.45
CA LYS A 110 -13.94 -2.81 -8.32
C LYS A 110 -12.96 -3.04 -7.17
N TYR A 111 -12.87 -4.29 -6.75
CA TYR A 111 -11.85 -4.73 -5.80
C TYR A 111 -11.36 -6.15 -6.12
N VAL A 112 -10.17 -6.48 -5.63
CA VAL A 112 -9.62 -7.83 -5.62
C VAL A 112 -9.20 -8.20 -4.21
N ARG A 113 -9.47 -9.43 -3.79
CA ARG A 113 -8.97 -10.01 -2.53
C ARG A 113 -7.88 -11.00 -2.88
N PHE A 114 -6.69 -10.80 -2.34
CA PHE A 114 -5.55 -11.63 -2.65
C PHE A 114 -4.65 -11.79 -1.43
N ARG A 115 -3.75 -12.75 -1.51
CA ARG A 115 -2.73 -13.03 -0.51
C ARG A 115 -1.35 -12.97 -1.15
N PHE A 116 -0.37 -12.43 -0.45
CA PHE A 116 1.01 -12.41 -0.90
C PHE A 116 1.99 -12.63 0.26
N THR A 117 3.21 -13.06 -0.04
CA THR A 117 4.29 -13.11 0.95
C THR A 117 5.23 -11.92 0.72
N PRO A 118 5.42 -11.01 1.71
CA PRO A 118 6.25 -9.82 1.53
C PRO A 118 7.66 -10.16 1.03
N GLY A 119 8.20 -9.34 0.13
CA GLY A 119 9.56 -9.50 -0.41
C GLY A 119 9.74 -10.67 -1.39
N THR A 120 8.66 -11.36 -1.77
CA THR A 120 8.72 -12.51 -2.68
C THR A 120 7.72 -12.34 -3.83
N PRO A 121 7.90 -13.07 -4.95
CA PRO A 121 6.93 -13.07 -6.05
C PRO A 121 5.69 -13.95 -5.76
N LYS A 122 5.55 -14.51 -4.56
CA LYS A 122 4.43 -15.39 -4.21
C LYS A 122 3.17 -14.57 -3.97
N GLU A 123 2.16 -14.80 -4.80
CA GLU A 123 0.85 -14.17 -4.72
C GLU A 123 -0.25 -15.17 -5.13
N GLU A 124 -1.44 -15.02 -4.54
CA GLU A 124 -2.61 -15.88 -4.75
C GLU A 124 -3.88 -15.03 -4.79
N VAL A 125 -4.69 -15.16 -5.84
CA VAL A 125 -6.03 -14.54 -5.89
C VAL A 125 -6.98 -15.36 -5.04
N ILE A 126 -7.66 -14.73 -4.09
CA ILE A 126 -8.71 -15.35 -3.28
C ILE A 126 -10.09 -15.05 -3.89
N PHE A 127 -10.31 -13.82 -4.35
CA PHE A 127 -11.58 -13.41 -4.93
C PHE A 127 -11.44 -12.17 -5.83
N GLY A 128 -12.29 -12.06 -6.85
CA GLY A 128 -12.34 -10.93 -7.77
C GLY A 128 -11.38 -11.05 -8.96
N PRO A 129 -11.25 -9.99 -9.78
CA PRO A 129 -11.83 -8.66 -9.58
C PRO A 129 -13.37 -8.67 -9.65
N ALA A 130 -14.01 -8.05 -8.67
CA ALA A 130 -15.48 -8.01 -8.56
C ALA A 130 -15.98 -6.59 -8.32
N GLY A 131 -17.26 -6.34 -8.63
CA GLY A 131 -17.89 -5.06 -8.35
C GLY A 131 -18.05 -4.83 -6.84
N ILE A 132 -17.75 -3.63 -6.37
CA ILE A 132 -17.96 -3.24 -4.97
C ILE A 132 -19.46 -3.30 -4.65
N SER A 133 -20.31 -2.78 -5.53
CA SER A 133 -21.77 -2.75 -5.32
C SER A 133 -22.44 -4.11 -5.21
N GLU A 134 -21.81 -5.15 -5.75
CA GLU A 134 -22.32 -6.52 -5.73
C GLU A 134 -21.97 -7.24 -4.42
N ASN A 135 -20.86 -6.88 -3.77
CA ASN A 135 -20.30 -7.64 -2.64
C ASN A 135 -20.19 -6.83 -1.34
N TRP A 136 -20.32 -5.50 -1.43
CA TRP A 136 -20.29 -4.55 -0.31
C TRP A 136 -21.57 -3.72 -0.33
N ALA A 137 -22.71 -4.37 -0.20
CA ALA A 137 -24.03 -3.72 -0.30
C ALA A 137 -24.16 -2.49 0.60
N THR A 138 -23.61 -2.53 1.82
CA THR A 138 -23.61 -1.42 2.78
C THR A 138 -22.87 -0.17 2.31
N LEU A 139 -21.93 -0.29 1.36
CA LEU A 139 -21.25 0.87 0.77
C LEU A 139 -22.07 1.57 -0.32
N CYS A 140 -23.13 0.95 -0.81
CA CYS A 140 -24.03 1.53 -1.82
C CYS A 140 -25.25 2.25 -1.21
N GLU A 141 -25.37 2.23 0.11
CA GLU A 141 -26.46 2.89 0.86
C GLU A 141 -26.06 4.27 1.41
N LEU A 142 -24.85 4.77 1.07
CA LEU A 142 -24.32 6.09 1.41
C LEU A 142 -24.74 7.14 0.36
#